data_AF-A0A6A5HUJ3-F1
#
_entry.id   AF-A0A6A5HUJ3-F1
#
_cell.length_a   1.000
_cell.length_b   1.000
_cell.length_c   1.000
_cell.angle_alpha   90.00
_cell.angle_beta   90.00
_cell.angle_gamma   90.00
#
_symmetry.space_group_name_H-M   'P 1'
#
loop_
_entity.id
_entity.type
_entity.pdbx_description
1 polymer ?
#
loop_
_entity_poly.entity_id
_entity_poly.type
_entity_poly.pdbx_seq_one_letter_code
_entity_poly.pdbx_strand_id
1 'polypeptide(L)'
;MKPHRTLALLLLLGAIAILDAGKIENVLKKVGRRYNQQDRRIFFPIVSDDYDYARGQTVNLVGNLLHGQSSKDNEKSEWSATVLSELIRADGFIGSICGEKDLNYVQFIDHLKRARKNFLKNDGEKISRKLVVDTNQGNDYLTFSISFENHHATLGYNVTDTYVIHMEVVVTLQTFGEWGQYWITKILQIGACTEHGGIIPSIKEQLSDLIPSQFMSIFKQHRNGEFSSDWLELLSKENDFSGSVCIEGEPVTLTRNDMINWWKKFSVMYHPPDENYTSLTMIAAEGRKYTFRITVKVQIGYKEDEPVETFDFKLVLNQNEGTFGKIDHFEVMCNLVPRVEKEVMAKHSRVYKDLIVRRLDKLMATTPELWYKFPDALTDLFGPKGFSIDSCELGTTWNETVEIAEREFWAKNKMSNGKIEGYGLNVHESVSSVAVKMSIIIHIKWTPLEPLIRHDSMWKFYLEWDKNLQFFHTTKIFLGCRSEEGKTAYFRFRTEFCRYKHCGAKVKVVPDLKD
;
A
#
# COMPACT_ATOMS: atom_id res chain seq x y z
N MET A 1 31.52 -29.23 31.30
CA MET A 1 30.83 -28.25 30.43
C MET A 1 29.99 -27.34 31.30
N LYS A 2 30.11 -26.02 31.13
CA LYS A 2 29.71 -25.00 32.11
C LYS A 2 28.18 -24.84 32.23
N PRO A 3 27.60 -24.76 33.45
CA PRO A 3 26.16 -24.57 33.69
C PRO A 3 25.61 -23.25 33.15
N HIS A 4 26.48 -22.32 32.76
CA HIS A 4 26.11 -21.04 32.15
C HIS A 4 25.52 -21.16 30.74
N ARG A 5 25.83 -22.21 29.97
CA ARG A 5 25.27 -22.38 28.61
C ARG A 5 23.81 -22.83 28.63
N THR A 6 23.43 -23.65 29.61
CA THR A 6 22.06 -24.14 29.77
C THR A 6 21.12 -23.02 30.26
N LEU A 7 21.61 -22.16 31.17
CA LEU A 7 20.86 -21.00 31.66
C LEU A 7 20.63 -19.97 30.55
N ALA A 8 21.64 -19.72 29.71
CA ALA A 8 21.51 -18.80 28.57
C ALA A 8 20.51 -19.33 27.52
N LEU A 9 20.48 -20.64 27.27
CA LEU A 9 19.52 -21.26 26.36
C LEU A 9 18.08 -21.19 26.91
N LEU A 10 17.90 -21.40 28.22
CA LEU A 10 16.61 -21.25 28.90
C LEU A 10 16.11 -19.81 28.91
N LEU A 11 17.01 -18.83 29.08
CA LEU A 11 16.66 -17.40 28.97
C LEU A 11 16.35 -16.99 27.53
N LEU A 12 17.01 -17.57 26.53
CA LEU A 12 16.71 -17.33 25.11
C LEU A 12 15.35 -17.95 24.71
N LEU A 13 15.06 -19.17 25.16
CA LEU A 13 13.77 -19.83 24.96
C LEU A 13 12.65 -19.09 25.72
N GLY A 14 12.94 -18.56 26.91
CA GLY A 14 12.05 -17.68 27.66
C GLY A 14 11.77 -16.37 26.92
N ALA A 15 12.78 -15.72 26.33
CA ALA A 15 12.60 -14.49 25.55
C ALA A 15 11.81 -14.72 24.25
N ILE A 16 12.00 -15.87 23.59
CA ILE A 16 11.21 -16.28 22.41
C ILE A 16 9.76 -16.57 22.81
N ALA A 17 9.54 -17.24 23.94
CA ALA A 17 8.20 -17.49 24.48
C ALA A 17 7.49 -16.19 24.93
N ILE A 18 8.22 -15.18 25.42
CA ILE A 18 7.66 -13.88 25.82
C ILE A 18 7.33 -13.00 24.59
N LEU A 19 8.11 -13.08 23.51
CA LEU A 19 7.82 -12.39 22.26
C LEU A 19 6.56 -12.93 21.56
N ASP A 20 6.34 -14.26 21.62
CA ASP A 20 5.08 -14.85 21.19
C ASP A 20 3.96 -14.65 22.21
N ALA A 21 4.26 -14.56 23.51
CA ALA A 21 3.27 -14.22 24.53
C ALA A 21 2.66 -12.85 24.28
N GLY A 22 3.35 -11.85 23.72
CA GLY A 22 2.72 -10.56 23.38
C GLY A 22 1.71 -10.65 22.22
N LYS A 23 1.95 -11.52 21.24
CA LYS A 23 0.98 -11.82 20.17
C LYS A 23 -0.15 -12.70 20.67
N ILE A 24 0.18 -13.73 21.44
CA ILE A 24 -0.79 -14.61 22.09
C ILE A 24 -1.60 -13.82 23.12
N GLU A 25 -1.06 -12.82 23.82
CA GLU A 25 -1.77 -11.97 24.78
C GLU A 25 -2.64 -10.94 24.06
N ASN A 26 -2.25 -10.41 22.90
CA ASN A 26 -3.15 -9.60 22.07
C ASN A 26 -4.26 -10.45 21.42
N VAL A 27 -3.94 -11.68 21.01
CA VAL A 27 -4.92 -12.67 20.54
C VAL A 27 -5.80 -13.14 21.69
N LEU A 28 -5.28 -13.35 22.90
CA LEU A 28 -5.98 -13.73 24.13
C LEU A 28 -6.64 -12.54 24.82
N LYS A 29 -6.32 -11.30 24.51
CA LYS A 29 -7.11 -10.11 24.88
C LYS A 29 -8.26 -9.93 23.89
N LYS A 30 -8.08 -10.27 22.61
CA LYS A 30 -9.16 -10.40 21.62
C LYS A 30 -10.07 -11.61 21.86
N VAL A 31 -9.51 -12.73 22.31
CA VAL A 31 -10.22 -13.97 22.67
C VAL A 31 -10.71 -13.91 24.11
N GLY A 32 -10.00 -13.26 25.03
CA GLY A 32 -10.39 -13.03 26.43
C GLY A 32 -11.44 -11.93 26.59
N ARG A 33 -11.60 -11.03 25.61
CA ARG A 33 -12.85 -10.28 25.43
C ARG A 33 -14.04 -11.17 25.08
N ARG A 34 -13.83 -12.39 24.55
CA ARG A 34 -14.89 -13.41 24.46
C ARG A 34 -15.21 -14.04 25.83
N TYR A 35 -14.43 -13.75 26.87
CA TYR A 35 -14.61 -14.28 28.23
C TYR A 35 -15.09 -13.21 29.21
N ASN A 36 -16.13 -12.47 28.81
CA ASN A 36 -17.22 -12.10 29.71
C ASN A 36 -18.52 -11.90 28.91
N GLN A 37 -18.89 -12.90 28.09
CA GLN A 37 -20.19 -12.96 27.39
C GLN A 37 -21.38 -13.21 28.34
N GLN A 38 -21.20 -13.07 29.65
CA GLN A 38 -22.25 -13.38 30.63
C GLN A 38 -23.21 -12.23 30.94
N ASP A 39 -22.97 -10.98 30.51
CA ASP A 39 -23.82 -9.86 30.99
C ASP A 39 -24.38 -8.88 29.96
N ARG A 40 -24.31 -9.17 28.64
CA ARG A 40 -25.07 -8.39 27.64
C ARG A 40 -25.64 -9.26 26.53
N ARG A 41 -26.39 -10.29 26.90
CA ARG A 41 -27.26 -10.97 25.95
C ARG A 41 -28.37 -9.99 25.55
N ILE A 42 -28.29 -9.42 24.35
CA ILE A 42 -29.42 -8.71 23.76
C ILE A 42 -30.40 -9.81 23.34
N PHE A 43 -31.29 -10.17 24.27
CA PHE A 43 -32.37 -11.10 24.02
C PHE A 43 -33.48 -10.38 23.25
N PHE A 44 -33.90 -10.97 22.15
CA PHE A 44 -35.11 -10.55 21.45
C PHE A 44 -36.27 -11.40 21.93
N PRO A 45 -37.40 -10.81 22.35
CA PRO A 45 -38.62 -11.56 22.50
C PRO A 45 -39.06 -12.06 21.12
N ILE A 46 -39.03 -13.39 20.90
CA ILE A 46 -39.97 -14.05 19.96
C ILE A 46 -41.25 -14.34 20.73
N VAL A 47 -41.68 -13.42 21.58
CA VAL A 47 -42.95 -13.55 22.31
C VAL A 47 -43.97 -12.69 21.59
N SER A 48 -44.30 -13.15 20.38
CA SER A 48 -45.64 -12.98 19.82
C SER A 48 -45.85 -14.10 18.82
N ASP A 49 -47.05 -14.66 18.79
CA ASP A 49 -47.54 -15.51 17.68
C ASP A 49 -47.44 -14.78 16.31
N ASP A 50 -47.08 -13.49 16.32
CA ASP A 50 -46.78 -12.61 15.19
C ASP A 50 -45.26 -12.56 14.90
N TYR A 51 -44.78 -13.47 14.06
CA TYR A 51 -43.40 -13.50 13.56
C TYR A 51 -43.02 -12.24 12.78
N ASP A 52 -43.98 -11.59 12.13
CA ASP A 52 -43.72 -10.42 11.29
C ASP A 52 -43.42 -9.19 12.14
N TYR A 53 -44.08 -9.05 13.30
CA TYR A 53 -43.73 -8.03 14.29
C TYR A 53 -42.28 -8.19 14.79
N ALA A 54 -41.88 -9.41 15.19
CA ALA A 54 -40.55 -9.70 15.68
C ALA A 54 -39.47 -9.42 14.61
N ARG A 55 -39.71 -9.87 13.36
CA ARG A 55 -38.85 -9.56 12.22
C ARG A 55 -38.73 -8.06 12.00
N GLY A 56 -39.83 -7.33 12.06
CA GLY A 56 -39.85 -5.87 11.95
C GLY A 56 -38.98 -5.17 13.00
N GLN A 57 -39.04 -5.62 14.27
CA GLN A 57 -38.18 -5.09 15.34
C GLN A 57 -36.70 -5.38 15.10
N THR A 58 -36.34 -6.59 14.68
CA THR A 58 -34.95 -6.96 14.35
C THR A 58 -34.42 -6.11 13.20
N VAL A 59 -35.19 -5.96 12.11
CA VAL A 59 -34.83 -5.14 10.95
C VAL A 59 -34.63 -3.68 11.37
N ASN A 60 -35.50 -3.15 12.23
CA ASN A 60 -35.39 -1.78 12.74
C ASN A 60 -34.13 -1.59 13.59
N LEU A 61 -33.83 -2.52 14.50
CA LEU A 61 -32.62 -2.46 15.31
C LEU A 61 -31.37 -2.48 14.43
N VAL A 62 -31.22 -3.48 13.56
CA VAL A 62 -30.05 -3.59 12.68
C VAL A 62 -29.93 -2.35 11.78
N GLY A 63 -31.06 -1.83 11.30
CA GLY A 63 -31.14 -0.55 10.57
C GLY A 63 -30.54 0.62 11.34
N ASN A 64 -30.94 0.77 12.60
CA ASN A 64 -30.47 1.86 13.45
C ASN A 64 -29.00 1.68 13.86
N LEU A 65 -28.52 0.44 14.00
CA LEU A 65 -27.12 0.15 14.30
C LEU A 65 -26.22 0.46 13.10
N LEU A 66 -26.63 0.07 11.90
CA LEU A 66 -25.91 0.41 10.67
C LEU A 66 -25.96 1.91 10.40
N HIS A 67 -27.08 2.59 10.69
CA HIS A 67 -27.16 4.05 10.64
C HIS A 67 -26.17 4.69 11.62
N GLY A 68 -26.14 4.23 12.87
CA GLY A 68 -25.13 4.69 13.82
C GLY A 68 -23.70 4.42 13.38
N GLN A 69 -23.45 3.37 12.59
CA GLN A 69 -22.14 3.08 11.98
C GLN A 69 -21.84 3.86 10.71
N SER A 70 -22.79 4.52 10.08
CA SER A 70 -22.58 5.06 8.74
C SER A 70 -21.66 6.29 8.76
N SER A 71 -21.61 7.04 9.88
CA SER A 71 -20.66 8.12 10.11
C SER A 71 -19.99 8.01 11.48
N LYS A 72 -18.71 8.40 11.57
CA LYS A 72 -17.99 8.54 12.84
C LYS A 72 -18.61 9.63 13.75
N ASP A 73 -19.25 10.63 13.16
CA ASP A 73 -19.77 11.82 13.85
C ASP A 73 -21.20 11.62 14.39
N ASN A 74 -21.77 10.42 14.21
CA ASN A 74 -23.05 10.03 14.78
C ASN A 74 -22.95 9.83 16.30
N GLU A 75 -23.93 10.34 17.05
CA GLU A 75 -23.91 10.37 18.53
C GLU A 75 -23.73 9.00 19.19
N LYS A 76 -24.15 7.92 18.50
CA LYS A 76 -24.08 6.54 19.00
C LYS A 76 -23.17 5.65 18.15
N SER A 77 -22.17 6.22 17.48
CA SER A 77 -21.29 5.45 16.58
C SER A 77 -20.46 4.40 17.33
N GLU A 78 -19.99 4.64 18.55
CA GLU A 78 -19.26 3.59 19.29
C GLU A 78 -20.18 2.52 19.88
N TRP A 79 -21.34 2.94 20.41
CA TRP A 79 -22.34 2.02 20.94
C TRP A 79 -22.88 1.09 19.85
N SER A 80 -23.19 1.65 18.68
CA SER A 80 -23.72 0.88 17.55
C SER A 80 -22.67 -0.12 17.02
N ALA A 81 -21.38 0.25 17.05
CA ALA A 81 -20.29 -0.65 16.66
C ALA A 81 -20.22 -1.85 17.60
N THR A 82 -20.29 -1.57 18.90
CA THR A 82 -20.26 -2.60 19.95
C THR A 82 -21.43 -3.54 19.79
N VAL A 83 -22.65 -3.02 19.70
CA VAL A 83 -23.86 -3.85 19.61
C VAL A 83 -23.89 -4.65 18.30
N LEU A 84 -23.58 -4.04 17.16
CA LEU A 84 -23.51 -4.76 15.89
C LEU A 84 -22.48 -5.90 15.93
N SER A 85 -21.33 -5.66 16.58
CA SER A 85 -20.28 -6.67 16.73
C SER A 85 -20.70 -7.87 17.60
N GLU A 86 -21.65 -7.69 18.51
CA GLU A 86 -22.23 -8.77 19.35
C GLU A 86 -23.36 -9.52 18.62
N LEU A 87 -24.05 -8.87 17.69
CA LEU A 87 -25.10 -9.51 16.87
C LEU A 87 -24.53 -10.41 15.76
N ILE A 88 -23.27 -10.23 15.37
CA ILE A 88 -22.63 -11.02 14.34
C ILE A 88 -22.07 -12.32 14.92
N ARG A 89 -22.41 -13.45 14.30
CA ARG A 89 -21.86 -14.76 14.64
C ARG A 89 -20.42 -14.83 14.15
N ALA A 90 -19.45 -14.54 15.03
CA ALA A 90 -18.05 -14.46 14.64
C ALA A 90 -17.52 -15.71 13.92
N ASP A 91 -18.05 -16.89 14.25
CA ASP A 91 -17.73 -18.14 13.55
C ASP A 91 -18.60 -18.32 12.30
N GLY A 92 -17.95 -18.53 11.16
CA GLY A 92 -18.60 -18.68 9.87
C GLY A 92 -19.24 -17.41 9.28
N PHE A 93 -19.03 -16.22 9.88
CA PHE A 93 -19.54 -14.97 9.29
C PHE A 93 -18.85 -14.62 7.97
N ILE A 94 -19.63 -14.13 7.02
CA ILE A 94 -19.18 -13.66 5.72
C ILE A 94 -19.61 -12.21 5.50
N GLY A 95 -18.65 -11.30 5.41
CA GLY A 95 -18.88 -9.92 4.96
C GLY A 95 -18.38 -9.74 3.54
N SER A 96 -19.16 -9.22 2.60
CA SER A 96 -18.66 -8.87 1.27
C SER A 96 -18.91 -7.41 0.95
N ILE A 97 -17.90 -6.73 0.40
CA ILE A 97 -17.97 -5.33 0.02
C ILE A 97 -17.94 -5.25 -1.51
N CYS A 98 -19.04 -4.82 -2.11
CA CYS A 98 -19.14 -4.44 -3.51
C CYS A 98 -18.67 -5.50 -4.52
N GLY A 99 -18.89 -6.78 -4.20
CA GLY A 99 -18.51 -7.91 -5.04
C GLY A 99 -17.01 -8.22 -5.03
N GLU A 100 -16.24 -7.66 -4.10
CA GLU A 100 -14.85 -8.04 -3.87
C GLU A 100 -14.73 -9.32 -3.01
N LYS A 101 -13.56 -9.50 -2.37
CA LYS A 101 -13.22 -10.63 -1.53
C LYS A 101 -14.08 -10.67 -0.27
N ASP A 102 -14.55 -11.87 0.06
CA ASP A 102 -15.20 -12.16 1.34
C ASP A 102 -14.24 -11.90 2.52
N LEU A 103 -14.79 -11.20 3.51
CA LEU A 103 -14.16 -10.81 4.75
C LEU A 103 -14.71 -11.64 5.89
N ASN A 104 -13.82 -12.09 6.76
CA ASN A 104 -14.26 -12.64 8.04
C ASN A 104 -14.75 -11.52 8.97
N TYR A 105 -15.31 -11.92 10.12
CA TYR A 105 -15.84 -11.01 11.14
C TYR A 105 -14.88 -9.87 11.51
N VAL A 106 -13.61 -10.19 11.77
CA VAL A 106 -12.62 -9.20 12.23
C VAL A 106 -12.32 -8.19 11.13
N GLN A 107 -12.16 -8.67 9.90
CA GLN A 107 -11.88 -7.82 8.74
C GLN A 107 -13.06 -6.90 8.40
N PHE A 108 -14.29 -7.42 8.48
CA PHE A 108 -15.49 -6.63 8.17
C PHE A 108 -15.78 -5.55 9.21
N ILE A 109 -15.66 -5.86 10.50
CA ILE A 109 -15.82 -4.85 11.57
C ILE A 109 -14.76 -3.74 11.44
N ASP A 110 -13.52 -4.11 11.13
CA ASP A 110 -12.46 -3.14 10.89
C ASP A 110 -12.75 -2.27 9.65
N HIS A 111 -13.27 -2.86 8.57
CA HIS A 111 -13.74 -2.12 7.39
C HIS A 111 -14.82 -1.09 7.76
N LEU A 112 -15.88 -1.47 8.49
CA LEU A 112 -16.94 -0.53 8.89
C LEU A 112 -16.38 0.65 9.71
N LYS A 113 -15.44 0.37 10.63
CA LYS A 113 -14.80 1.40 11.44
C LYS A 113 -14.01 2.42 10.60
N ARG A 114 -13.42 1.97 9.49
CA ARG A 114 -12.68 2.83 8.56
C ARG A 114 -13.62 3.58 7.62
N ALA A 115 -14.56 2.87 6.99
CA ALA A 115 -15.50 3.40 6.00
C ALA A 115 -16.34 4.56 6.55
N ARG A 116 -16.76 4.51 7.83
CA ARG A 116 -17.56 5.57 8.47
C ARG A 116 -16.86 6.93 8.58
N LYS A 117 -15.55 7.01 8.34
CA LYS A 117 -14.82 8.29 8.29
C LYS A 117 -15.08 9.06 6.99
N ASN A 118 -15.61 8.38 5.97
CA ASN A 118 -15.84 8.94 4.64
C ASN A 118 -17.20 9.63 4.49
N PHE A 119 -18.01 9.64 5.55
CA PHE A 119 -19.36 10.18 5.53
C PHE A 119 -19.59 11.18 6.67
N LEU A 120 -20.35 12.23 6.36
CA LEU A 120 -20.76 13.26 7.31
C LEU A 120 -21.85 12.73 8.25
N LYS A 121 -22.07 13.43 9.37
CA LYS A 121 -23.16 13.12 10.29
C LYS A 121 -24.50 13.12 9.53
N ASN A 122 -25.30 12.09 9.73
CA ASN A 122 -26.50 11.87 8.93
C ASN A 122 -27.82 12.03 9.71
N ASP A 123 -27.93 13.16 10.40
CA ASP A 123 -29.17 13.54 11.08
C ASP A 123 -30.27 13.79 10.03
N GLY A 124 -31.33 12.96 10.06
CA GLY A 124 -32.49 13.11 9.18
C GLY A 124 -32.40 12.40 7.83
N GLU A 125 -31.35 11.62 7.56
CA GLU A 125 -31.29 10.76 6.38
C GLU A 125 -32.39 9.70 6.39
N LYS A 126 -33.00 9.48 5.21
CA LYS A 126 -34.07 8.50 5.07
C LYS A 126 -33.49 7.09 4.97
N ILE A 127 -33.80 6.27 5.96
CA ILE A 127 -33.42 4.87 6.00
C ILE A 127 -34.55 4.04 5.38
N SER A 128 -34.29 3.46 4.21
CA SER A 128 -35.18 2.49 3.57
C SER A 128 -34.88 1.09 4.11
N ARG A 129 -35.93 0.35 4.47
CA ARG A 129 -35.84 -1.02 4.99
C ARG A 129 -36.78 -1.89 4.18
N LYS A 130 -36.26 -2.95 3.59
CA LYS A 130 -37.06 -3.88 2.78
C LYS A 130 -36.79 -5.31 3.23
N LEU A 131 -37.83 -5.98 3.70
CA LEU A 131 -37.74 -7.42 3.94
C LEU A 131 -37.57 -8.13 2.60
N VAL A 132 -36.60 -9.02 2.49
CA VAL A 132 -36.48 -9.91 1.35
C VAL A 132 -37.21 -11.18 1.76
N VAL A 133 -38.50 -11.24 1.45
CA VAL A 133 -39.31 -12.43 1.70
C VAL A 133 -38.85 -13.50 0.71
N ASP A 134 -38.04 -14.45 1.16
CA ASP A 134 -37.85 -15.70 0.43
C ASP A 134 -38.94 -16.66 0.89
N THR A 135 -39.97 -16.87 0.05
CA THR A 135 -41.10 -17.76 0.36
C THR A 135 -40.69 -19.22 0.55
N ASN A 136 -39.43 -19.57 0.27
CA ASN A 136 -38.90 -20.92 0.44
C ASN A 136 -38.00 -21.09 1.68
N GLN A 137 -37.65 -20.01 2.38
CA GLN A 137 -36.88 -20.09 3.62
C GLN A 137 -37.83 -20.15 4.82
N GLY A 138 -37.69 -21.18 5.66
CA GLY A 138 -38.47 -21.32 6.89
C GLY A 138 -38.25 -20.18 7.87
N ASN A 139 -38.99 -20.18 8.98
CA ASN A 139 -38.94 -19.10 9.99
C ASN A 139 -37.57 -18.92 10.67
N ASP A 140 -36.63 -19.85 10.47
CA ASP A 140 -35.30 -19.83 11.05
C ASP A 140 -34.33 -18.87 10.33
N TYR A 141 -34.73 -18.32 9.18
CA TYR A 141 -33.91 -17.40 8.39
C TYR A 141 -34.61 -16.06 8.21
N LEU A 142 -33.82 -14.99 8.28
CA LEU A 142 -34.28 -13.62 8.04
C LEU A 142 -33.31 -12.91 7.11
N THR A 143 -33.79 -12.51 5.93
CA THR A 143 -33.03 -11.71 4.97
C THR A 143 -33.74 -10.38 4.74
N PHE A 144 -32.99 -9.28 4.76
CA PHE A 144 -33.52 -7.94 4.51
C PHE A 144 -32.43 -7.01 3.99
N SER A 145 -32.84 -5.92 3.35
CA SER A 145 -31.94 -4.86 2.92
C SER A 145 -32.20 -3.56 3.68
N ILE A 146 -31.12 -2.86 4.00
CA ILE A 146 -31.12 -1.52 4.57
C ILE A 146 -30.40 -0.61 3.60
N SER A 147 -31.05 0.48 3.21
CA SER A 147 -30.47 1.48 2.31
C SER A 147 -30.51 2.87 2.94
N PHE A 148 -29.39 3.59 2.85
CA PHE A 148 -29.25 4.98 3.24
C PHE A 148 -29.32 5.83 1.97
N GLU A 149 -30.48 6.45 1.73
CA GLU A 149 -30.72 7.30 0.56
C GLU A 149 -30.04 8.66 0.77
N ASN A 150 -29.27 9.14 -0.22
CA ASN A 150 -28.55 10.42 -0.19
C ASN A 150 -27.55 10.57 0.97
N HIS A 151 -26.81 9.49 1.28
CA HIS A 151 -25.75 9.54 2.27
C HIS A 151 -24.65 10.51 1.84
N HIS A 152 -24.38 11.52 2.66
CA HIS A 152 -23.46 12.62 2.32
C HIS A 152 -21.99 12.24 2.59
N ALA A 153 -21.19 12.11 1.53
CA ALA A 153 -19.76 11.85 1.64
C ALA A 153 -18.99 13.12 2.08
N THR A 154 -17.89 12.94 2.80
CA THR A 154 -17.02 14.04 3.27
C THR A 154 -16.41 14.87 2.14
N LEU A 155 -16.31 14.29 0.94
CA LEU A 155 -15.83 14.96 -0.26
C LEU A 155 -16.93 15.74 -1.01
N GLY A 156 -18.12 15.85 -0.40
CA GLY A 156 -19.20 16.70 -0.90
C GLY A 156 -19.98 16.12 -2.06
N TYR A 157 -20.13 14.79 -2.10
CA TYR A 157 -21.03 14.12 -3.04
C TYR A 157 -21.99 13.17 -2.33
N ASN A 158 -23.11 12.85 -2.96
CA ASN A 158 -24.13 11.97 -2.40
C ASN A 158 -24.04 10.55 -2.96
N VAL A 159 -24.28 9.56 -2.10
CA VAL A 159 -24.36 8.15 -2.51
C VAL A 159 -25.55 7.45 -1.88
N THR A 160 -25.95 6.33 -2.47
CA THR A 160 -26.88 5.41 -1.82
C THR A 160 -26.09 4.20 -1.35
N ASP A 161 -25.93 4.06 -0.04
CA ASP A 161 -25.29 2.89 0.55
C ASP A 161 -26.36 1.85 0.87
N THR A 162 -26.10 0.59 0.55
CA THR A 162 -27.08 -0.49 0.71
C THR A 162 -26.40 -1.74 1.23
N TYR A 163 -26.97 -2.27 2.31
CA TYR A 163 -26.57 -3.50 2.96
C TYR A 163 -27.67 -4.54 2.77
N VAL A 164 -27.31 -5.76 2.39
CA VAL A 164 -28.17 -6.94 2.46
C VAL A 164 -27.68 -7.80 3.62
N ILE A 165 -28.57 -8.09 4.56
CA ILE A 165 -28.26 -8.75 5.83
C ILE A 165 -28.96 -10.10 5.82
N HIS A 166 -28.22 -11.15 6.15
CA HIS A 166 -28.75 -12.48 6.40
C HIS A 166 -28.54 -12.84 7.87
N MET A 167 -29.60 -13.36 8.48
CA MET A 167 -29.60 -13.79 9.86
C MET A 167 -30.19 -15.19 10.01
N GLU A 168 -29.70 -15.92 11.02
CA GLU A 168 -30.15 -17.27 11.38
C GLU A 168 -30.57 -17.31 12.85
N VAL A 169 -31.63 -18.06 13.16
CA VAL A 169 -32.06 -18.36 14.53
C VAL A 169 -31.18 -19.46 15.11
N VAL A 170 -30.53 -19.23 16.27
CA VAL A 170 -29.58 -20.19 16.85
C VAL A 170 -30.13 -20.93 18.08
N VAL A 171 -31.17 -20.41 18.73
CA VAL A 171 -31.71 -21.00 19.95
C VAL A 171 -33.23 -20.88 19.93
N THR A 172 -33.95 -21.99 20.13
CA THR A 172 -35.36 -22.00 20.56
C THR A 172 -35.39 -22.64 21.93
N LEU A 173 -35.39 -21.84 23.00
CA LEU A 173 -35.50 -22.38 24.37
C LEU A 173 -36.97 -22.73 24.65
N GLN A 174 -37.37 -23.96 24.36
CA GLN A 174 -38.73 -24.46 24.64
C GLN A 174 -39.11 -24.44 26.13
N THR A 175 -38.14 -24.30 27.06
CA THR A 175 -38.37 -24.49 28.49
C THR A 175 -38.81 -23.26 29.27
N PHE A 176 -38.80 -22.03 28.71
CA PHE A 176 -39.13 -20.79 29.43
C PHE A 176 -39.99 -19.78 28.64
N GLY A 177 -40.80 -20.27 27.70
CA GLY A 177 -41.42 -19.43 26.66
C GLY A 177 -40.48 -19.31 25.46
N GLU A 178 -41.04 -19.22 24.26
CA GLU A 178 -40.31 -19.33 23.00
C GLU A 178 -39.41 -18.11 22.76
N TRP A 179 -38.19 -18.13 23.28
CA TRP A 179 -37.17 -17.14 22.95
C TRP A 179 -36.28 -17.69 21.86
N GLY A 180 -36.13 -16.92 20.78
CA GLY A 180 -35.08 -17.16 19.82
C GLY A 180 -34.31 -15.91 19.42
N GLN A 181 -33.04 -16.13 19.13
CA GLN A 181 -32.09 -15.06 18.84
C GLN A 181 -31.62 -15.21 17.40
N TYR A 182 -31.85 -14.16 16.60
CA TYR A 182 -31.24 -14.00 15.30
C TYR A 182 -29.79 -13.57 15.46
N TRP A 183 -28.90 -14.30 14.81
CA TRP A 183 -27.51 -13.93 14.64
C TRP A 183 -27.26 -13.52 13.20
N ILE A 184 -26.51 -12.45 12.99
CA ILE A 184 -26.08 -12.06 11.66
C ILE A 184 -24.99 -13.02 11.20
N THR A 185 -25.25 -13.72 10.10
CA THR A 185 -24.32 -14.70 9.51
C THR A 185 -23.66 -14.16 8.24
N LYS A 186 -24.31 -13.20 7.57
CA LYS A 186 -23.74 -12.58 6.38
C LYS A 186 -24.21 -11.13 6.21
N ILE A 187 -23.31 -10.24 5.80
CA ILE A 187 -23.63 -8.88 5.37
C ILE A 187 -22.98 -8.62 4.01
N LEU A 188 -23.77 -8.16 3.04
CA LEU A 188 -23.31 -7.73 1.73
C LEU A 188 -23.52 -6.22 1.59
N GLN A 189 -22.44 -5.45 1.48
CA GLN A 189 -22.52 -4.06 1.05
C GLN A 189 -22.51 -4.02 -0.48
N ILE A 190 -23.55 -3.47 -1.09
CA ILE A 190 -23.72 -3.41 -2.55
C ILE A 190 -23.93 -1.99 -3.09
N GLY A 191 -24.21 -1.02 -2.21
CA GLY A 191 -24.34 0.39 -2.55
C GLY A 191 -23.08 1.19 -2.22
N ALA A 192 -23.00 2.43 -2.74
CA ALA A 192 -21.96 3.41 -2.42
C ALA A 192 -20.50 2.93 -2.58
N CYS A 193 -20.23 2.00 -3.51
CA CYS A 193 -18.94 1.34 -3.80
C CYS A 193 -17.78 2.28 -4.22
N THR A 194 -17.62 3.42 -3.56
CA THR A 194 -16.67 4.48 -3.84
C THR A 194 -15.27 4.08 -3.43
N GLU A 195 -15.15 3.23 -2.41
CA GLU A 195 -13.86 2.75 -1.91
C GLU A 195 -13.44 1.46 -2.62
N HIS A 196 -14.33 0.48 -2.69
CA HIS A 196 -14.05 -0.88 -3.14
C HIS A 196 -15.10 -1.38 -4.13
N GLY A 197 -14.71 -2.29 -5.02
CA GLY A 197 -15.58 -2.96 -5.98
C GLY A 197 -16.04 -2.11 -7.17
N GLY A 198 -16.85 -2.68 -8.04
CA GLY A 198 -17.38 -1.99 -9.22
C GLY A 198 -18.47 -0.99 -8.83
N ILE A 199 -18.34 0.26 -9.30
CA ILE A 199 -19.44 1.23 -9.18
C ILE A 199 -20.45 0.88 -10.27
N ILE A 200 -21.69 0.57 -9.89
CA ILE A 200 -22.81 0.56 -10.82
C ILE A 200 -23.12 2.04 -11.08
N PRO A 201 -22.84 2.59 -12.28
CA PRO A 201 -23.04 4.01 -12.52
C PRO A 201 -24.53 4.31 -12.32
N SER A 202 -24.83 5.28 -11.45
CA SER A 202 -26.12 5.95 -11.50
C SER A 202 -26.25 6.55 -12.90
N ILE A 203 -27.25 6.08 -13.66
CA ILE A 203 -27.56 6.54 -15.01
C ILE A 203 -28.06 7.99 -14.89
N LYS A 204 -27.14 8.94 -14.80
CA LYS A 204 -27.36 10.37 -15.04
C LYS A 204 -26.00 11.05 -15.16
N GLU A 205 -25.63 11.28 -16.42
CA GLU A 205 -24.71 12.28 -16.99
C GLU A 205 -23.66 11.68 -17.94
N GLN A 206 -24.12 11.38 -19.16
CA GLN A 206 -23.29 11.14 -20.36
C GLN A 206 -22.55 12.41 -20.86
N LEU A 207 -22.41 13.45 -20.03
CA LEU A 207 -22.01 14.79 -20.47
C LEU A 207 -20.64 15.28 -19.96
N SER A 208 -19.79 14.41 -19.39
CA SER A 208 -18.43 14.85 -19.00
C SER A 208 -17.28 13.87 -19.20
N ASP A 209 -17.44 12.79 -19.97
CA ASP A 209 -16.34 11.81 -20.18
C ASP A 209 -15.04 12.44 -20.72
N LEU A 210 -15.13 13.61 -21.37
CA LEU A 210 -13.98 14.32 -21.92
C LEU A 210 -12.99 14.77 -20.85
N ILE A 211 -13.45 15.26 -19.69
CA ILE A 211 -12.58 15.85 -18.66
C ILE A 211 -11.75 14.77 -17.94
N PRO A 212 -12.35 13.69 -17.39
CA PRO A 212 -11.58 12.57 -16.85
C PRO A 212 -10.67 11.94 -17.89
N SER A 213 -11.11 11.81 -19.15
CA SER A 213 -10.28 11.27 -20.23
C SER A 213 -9.05 12.14 -20.53
N GLN A 214 -9.22 13.46 -20.58
CA GLN A 214 -8.11 14.41 -20.74
C GLN A 214 -7.12 14.32 -19.58
N PHE A 215 -7.61 14.27 -18.33
CA PHE A 215 -6.75 14.07 -17.17
C PHE A 215 -5.97 12.75 -17.25
N MET A 216 -6.66 11.65 -17.60
CA MET A 216 -6.01 10.34 -17.76
C MET A 216 -4.93 10.34 -18.83
N SER A 217 -5.05 11.17 -19.87
CA SER A 217 -4.00 11.30 -20.88
C SER A 217 -2.69 11.88 -20.33
N ILE A 218 -2.73 12.65 -19.24
CA ILE A 218 -1.55 13.16 -18.54
C ILE A 218 -1.10 12.16 -17.47
N PHE A 219 -2.06 11.62 -16.71
CA PHE A 219 -1.78 10.66 -15.64
C PHE A 219 -1.11 9.38 -16.16
N LYS A 220 -1.54 8.87 -17.33
CA LYS A 220 -0.98 7.67 -17.96
C LYS A 220 0.32 7.90 -18.72
N GLN A 221 0.81 9.14 -18.83
CA GLN A 221 2.10 9.34 -19.47
C GLN A 221 3.17 8.59 -18.67
N HIS A 222 3.97 7.81 -19.38
CA HIS A 222 5.16 7.19 -18.81
C HIS A 222 6.31 7.35 -19.79
N ARG A 223 7.51 7.60 -19.26
CA ARG A 223 8.74 7.66 -20.07
C ARG A 223 9.66 6.57 -19.60
N ASN A 224 10.12 5.72 -20.52
CA ASN A 224 11.05 4.62 -20.23
C ASN A 224 10.58 3.67 -19.10
N GLY A 225 9.26 3.46 -18.98
CA GLY A 225 8.67 2.60 -17.94
C GLY A 225 8.52 3.25 -16.56
N GLU A 226 8.72 4.57 -16.43
CA GLU A 226 8.51 5.32 -15.19
C GLU A 226 7.20 6.13 -15.25
N PHE A 227 6.42 6.16 -14.18
CA PHE A 227 5.19 6.96 -14.10
C PHE A 227 5.48 8.47 -14.23
N SER A 228 4.64 9.21 -14.95
CA SER A 228 4.78 10.66 -15.05
C SER A 228 4.52 11.35 -13.71
N SER A 229 5.26 12.43 -13.48
CA SER A 229 5.06 13.36 -12.37
C SER A 229 4.44 14.69 -12.84
N ASP A 230 4.14 14.85 -14.13
CA ASP A 230 3.67 16.12 -14.71
C ASP A 230 2.31 16.53 -14.13
N TRP A 231 1.46 15.55 -13.84
CA TRP A 231 0.15 15.79 -13.23
C TRP A 231 0.25 16.38 -11.81
N LEU A 232 1.39 16.26 -11.11
CA LEU A 232 1.57 16.82 -9.77
C LEU A 232 1.52 18.35 -9.75
N GLU A 233 1.78 19.01 -10.88
CA GLU A 233 1.62 20.46 -11.03
C GLU A 233 0.14 20.90 -10.94
N LEU A 234 -0.78 19.95 -11.14
CA LEU A 234 -2.22 20.16 -11.04
C LEU A 234 -2.71 20.11 -9.59
N LEU A 235 -1.90 19.66 -8.63
CA LEU A 235 -2.28 19.73 -7.21
C LEU A 235 -2.53 21.19 -6.80
N SER A 236 -3.67 21.42 -6.16
CA SER A 236 -4.05 22.71 -5.55
C SER A 236 -2.98 23.21 -4.57
N LYS A 237 -3.06 24.48 -4.19
CA LYS A 237 -2.13 25.07 -3.21
C LYS A 237 -2.34 24.42 -1.84
N GLU A 238 -1.34 24.51 -0.96
CA GLU A 238 -1.36 23.85 0.37
C GLU A 238 -2.67 24.07 1.15
N ASN A 239 -3.20 25.30 1.15
CA ASN A 239 -4.42 25.63 1.90
C ASN A 239 -5.70 25.04 1.30
N ASP A 240 -5.67 24.68 0.00
CA ASP A 240 -6.81 24.21 -0.77
C ASP A 240 -6.68 22.72 -1.14
N PHE A 241 -5.56 22.09 -0.77
CA PHE A 241 -5.24 20.71 -1.08
C PHE A 241 -5.36 19.82 0.15
N SER A 242 -5.97 18.65 -0.04
CA SER A 242 -6.05 17.58 0.96
C SER A 242 -5.42 16.30 0.40
N GLY A 243 -4.30 15.87 0.98
CA GLY A 243 -3.61 14.64 0.62
C GLY A 243 -3.64 13.61 1.74
N SER A 244 -3.80 12.33 1.40
CA SER A 244 -3.64 11.24 2.38
C SER A 244 -3.05 9.97 1.77
N VAL A 245 -2.35 9.20 2.59
CA VAL A 245 -1.84 7.87 2.23
C VAL A 245 -2.26 6.84 3.26
N CYS A 246 -2.64 5.64 2.82
CA CYS A 246 -2.98 4.58 3.74
C CYS A 246 -1.74 3.95 4.40
N ILE A 247 -1.72 3.93 5.74
CA ILE A 247 -0.68 3.29 6.55
C ILE A 247 -1.35 2.36 7.56
N GLU A 248 -1.04 1.06 7.49
CA GLU A 248 -1.64 0.02 8.34
C GLU A 248 -3.17 0.06 8.42
N GLY A 249 -3.82 0.48 7.33
CA GLY A 249 -5.29 0.57 7.23
C GLY A 249 -5.86 1.93 7.61
N GLU A 250 -5.05 2.87 8.09
CA GLU A 250 -5.52 4.20 8.47
C GLU A 250 -5.01 5.27 7.48
N PRO A 251 -5.87 6.19 7.01
CA PRO A 251 -5.43 7.29 6.18
C PRO A 251 -4.63 8.29 7.02
N VAL A 252 -3.40 8.56 6.60
CA VAL A 252 -2.51 9.55 7.20
C VAL A 252 -2.43 10.76 6.29
N THR A 253 -2.82 11.93 6.81
CA THR A 253 -2.81 13.19 6.07
C THR A 253 -1.37 13.63 5.77
N LEU A 254 -1.12 14.04 4.54
CA LEU A 254 0.15 14.56 4.07
C LEU A 254 0.00 16.02 3.61
N THR A 255 1.07 16.80 3.77
CA THR A 255 1.19 18.10 3.11
C THR A 255 1.25 17.91 1.59
N ARG A 256 1.04 18.97 0.82
CA ARG A 256 1.19 18.91 -0.65
C ARG A 256 2.58 18.44 -1.05
N ASN A 257 3.62 18.93 -0.34
CA ASN A 257 5.01 18.57 -0.64
C ASN A 257 5.30 17.10 -0.28
N ASP A 258 4.79 16.61 0.84
CA ASP A 258 4.94 15.21 1.23
C ASP A 258 4.22 14.27 0.26
N MET A 259 3.05 14.68 -0.27
CA MET A 259 2.36 13.91 -1.30
C MET A 259 3.15 13.84 -2.61
N ILE A 260 3.75 14.95 -3.04
CA ILE A 260 4.65 14.99 -4.20
C ILE A 260 5.84 14.05 -3.99
N ASN A 261 6.46 14.09 -2.81
CA ASN A 261 7.57 13.21 -2.47
C ASN A 261 7.14 11.74 -2.43
N TRP A 262 5.96 11.46 -1.88
CA TRP A 262 5.39 10.11 -1.87
C TRP A 262 5.22 9.57 -3.30
N TRP A 263 4.63 10.35 -4.22
CA TRP A 263 4.46 9.93 -5.61
C TRP A 263 5.80 9.69 -6.32
N LYS A 264 6.79 10.55 -6.09
CA LYS A 264 8.13 10.38 -6.65
C LYS A 264 8.76 9.07 -6.15
N LYS A 265 8.68 8.76 -4.86
CA LYS A 265 9.19 7.51 -4.30
C LYS A 265 8.42 6.29 -4.82
N PHE A 266 7.10 6.40 -4.93
CA PHE A 266 6.26 5.38 -5.56
C PHE A 266 6.73 5.10 -7.00
N SER A 267 7.01 6.14 -7.77
CA SER A 267 7.44 6.03 -9.17
C SER A 267 8.86 5.47 -9.37
N VAL A 268 9.72 5.59 -8.36
CA VAL A 268 11.05 4.97 -8.36
C VAL A 268 10.97 3.48 -8.01
N MET A 269 10.04 3.12 -7.11
CA MET A 269 9.91 1.78 -6.57
C MET A 269 9.04 0.84 -7.41
N TYR A 270 8.12 1.40 -8.18
CA TYR A 270 7.10 0.66 -8.93
C TYR A 270 7.10 1.06 -10.40
N HIS A 271 6.77 0.11 -11.26
CA HIS A 271 6.60 0.32 -12.70
C HIS A 271 5.31 -0.35 -13.21
N PRO A 272 4.76 0.09 -14.36
CA PRO A 272 3.64 -0.59 -14.98
C PRO A 272 4.06 -1.98 -15.51
N PRO A 273 3.22 -3.02 -15.33
CA PRO A 273 3.47 -4.35 -15.90
C PRO A 273 3.19 -4.43 -17.41
N ASP A 274 2.27 -3.63 -17.91
CA ASP A 274 1.81 -3.60 -19.30
C ASP A 274 1.19 -2.23 -19.65
N GLU A 275 0.73 -2.02 -20.88
CA GLU A 275 0.10 -0.76 -21.32
C GLU A 275 -1.30 -0.53 -20.70
N ASN A 276 -2.00 -1.59 -20.27
CA ASN A 276 -3.34 -1.57 -19.68
C ASN A 276 -3.29 -1.58 -18.15
N TYR A 277 -2.28 -0.92 -17.59
CA TYR A 277 -2.03 -0.86 -16.16
C TYR A 277 -2.96 0.10 -15.39
N THR A 278 -3.84 0.85 -16.06
CA THR A 278 -4.65 1.90 -15.42
C THR A 278 -6.12 1.84 -15.86
N SER A 279 -7.03 1.89 -14.89
CA SER A 279 -8.47 2.07 -15.11
C SER A 279 -9.03 3.21 -14.28
N LEU A 280 -10.03 3.92 -14.81
CA LEU A 280 -10.72 5.01 -14.14
C LEU A 280 -12.17 4.62 -13.90
N THR A 281 -12.68 4.89 -12.70
CA THR A 281 -14.09 4.72 -12.33
C THR A 281 -14.62 6.05 -11.81
N MET A 282 -15.63 6.62 -12.47
CA MET A 282 -16.29 7.83 -11.99
C MET A 282 -17.13 7.50 -10.74
N ILE A 283 -16.92 8.27 -9.66
CA ILE A 283 -17.69 8.14 -8.41
C ILE A 283 -18.87 9.11 -8.44
N ALA A 284 -18.59 10.39 -8.72
CA ALA A 284 -19.59 11.43 -8.72
C ALA A 284 -19.16 12.61 -9.60
N ALA A 285 -20.14 13.33 -10.15
CA ALA A 285 -19.98 14.62 -10.80
C ALA A 285 -20.99 15.57 -10.16
N GLU A 286 -20.52 16.52 -9.35
CA GLU A 286 -21.39 17.51 -8.68
C GLU A 286 -20.92 18.92 -8.98
N GLY A 287 -21.72 19.66 -9.75
CA GLY A 287 -21.40 21.02 -10.18
C GLY A 287 -20.14 21.07 -11.02
N ARG A 288 -19.05 21.62 -10.46
CA ARG A 288 -17.74 21.71 -11.10
C ARG A 288 -16.71 20.74 -10.51
N LYS A 289 -17.14 19.73 -9.74
CA LYS A 289 -16.25 18.76 -9.10
C LYS A 289 -16.50 17.37 -9.64
N TYR A 290 -15.44 16.74 -10.11
CA TYR A 290 -15.43 15.35 -10.53
C TYR A 290 -14.65 14.54 -9.51
N THR A 291 -15.33 13.58 -8.88
CA THR A 291 -14.71 12.61 -7.99
C THR A 291 -14.58 11.29 -8.74
N PHE A 292 -13.38 10.73 -8.79
CA PHE A 292 -13.15 9.44 -9.43
C PHE A 292 -12.06 8.64 -8.71
N ARG A 293 -12.13 7.32 -8.93
CA ARG A 293 -11.13 6.36 -8.49
C ARG A 293 -10.29 5.91 -9.67
N ILE A 294 -8.97 5.98 -9.53
CA ILE A 294 -8.03 5.39 -10.47
C ILE A 294 -7.43 4.15 -9.83
N THR A 295 -7.57 3.01 -10.51
CA THR A 295 -6.88 1.78 -10.14
C THR A 295 -5.64 1.64 -11.03
N VAL A 296 -4.48 1.47 -10.40
CA VAL A 296 -3.19 1.29 -11.06
C VAL A 296 -2.62 -0.07 -10.71
N LYS A 297 -2.34 -0.89 -11.71
CA LYS A 297 -1.58 -2.13 -11.61
C LYS A 297 -0.10 -1.82 -11.68
N VAL A 298 0.68 -2.39 -10.76
CA VAL A 298 2.12 -2.12 -10.65
C VAL A 298 2.89 -3.38 -10.33
N GLN A 299 4.16 -3.41 -10.72
CA GLN A 299 5.16 -4.36 -10.26
C GLN A 299 6.23 -3.61 -9.48
N ILE A 300 6.76 -4.25 -8.44
CA ILE A 300 7.81 -3.65 -7.62
C ILE A 300 9.19 -3.89 -8.25
N GLY A 301 10.09 -2.92 -8.14
CA GLY A 301 11.44 -3.06 -8.69
C GLY A 301 11.43 -2.92 -10.20
N TYR A 302 12.03 -3.87 -10.92
CA TYR A 302 12.17 -3.81 -12.38
C TYR A 302 12.05 -5.16 -13.08
N LYS A 303 11.86 -6.24 -12.31
CA LYS A 303 11.80 -7.58 -12.88
C LYS A 303 10.35 -7.89 -13.24
N GLU A 304 10.17 -8.39 -14.45
CA GLU A 304 8.84 -8.69 -15.01
C GLU A 304 8.14 -9.88 -14.32
N ASP A 305 8.86 -10.68 -13.53
CA ASP A 305 8.33 -11.83 -12.79
C ASP A 305 7.82 -11.49 -11.38
N GLU A 306 7.97 -10.23 -10.93
CA GLU A 306 7.41 -9.79 -9.65
C GLU A 306 5.87 -9.79 -9.68
N PRO A 307 5.18 -10.18 -8.60
CA PRO A 307 3.72 -10.18 -8.57
C PRO A 307 3.13 -8.80 -8.86
N VAL A 308 2.13 -8.77 -9.74
CA VAL A 308 1.35 -7.56 -10.02
C VAL A 308 0.48 -7.24 -8.81
N GLU A 309 0.53 -5.99 -8.36
CA GLU A 309 -0.31 -5.44 -7.30
C GLU A 309 -1.18 -4.31 -7.82
N THR A 310 -2.25 -4.01 -7.10
CA THR A 310 -3.11 -2.86 -7.38
C THR A 310 -2.96 -1.79 -6.31
N PHE A 311 -3.01 -0.54 -6.76
CA PHE A 311 -3.16 0.66 -5.93
C PHE A 311 -4.38 1.41 -6.43
N ASP A 312 -5.25 1.78 -5.50
CA ASP A 312 -6.41 2.62 -5.79
C ASP A 312 -6.15 4.03 -5.28
N PHE A 313 -6.41 5.01 -6.15
CA PHE A 313 -6.26 6.42 -5.87
C PHE A 313 -7.62 7.09 -5.99
N LYS A 314 -8.03 7.82 -4.97
CA LYS A 314 -9.25 8.63 -4.98
C LYS A 314 -8.87 10.08 -5.13
N LEU A 315 -9.57 10.80 -6.00
CA LEU A 315 -9.21 12.18 -6.27
C LEU A 315 -10.42 13.02 -6.68
N VAL A 316 -10.31 14.32 -6.38
CA VAL A 316 -11.32 15.33 -6.70
C VAL A 316 -10.70 16.36 -7.62
N LEU A 317 -11.22 16.44 -8.84
CA LEU A 317 -10.78 17.34 -9.89
C LEU A 317 -11.81 18.44 -10.08
N ASN A 318 -11.36 19.69 -10.01
CA ASN A 318 -12.20 20.83 -10.36
C ASN A 318 -12.28 21.02 -11.87
N GLN A 319 -13.42 21.49 -12.37
CA GLN A 319 -13.59 21.96 -13.73
C GLN A 319 -13.25 23.44 -13.83
N ASN A 320 -12.50 23.81 -14.86
CA ASN A 320 -12.27 25.21 -15.22
C ASN A 320 -12.60 25.44 -16.69
N GLU A 321 -13.63 26.26 -16.98
CA GLU A 321 -13.96 26.74 -18.33
C GLU A 321 -13.90 25.69 -19.47
N GLY A 322 -14.41 24.48 -19.23
CA GLY A 322 -14.44 23.41 -20.24
C GLY A 322 -13.19 22.52 -20.32
N THR A 323 -12.18 22.78 -19.48
CA THR A 323 -11.03 21.89 -19.26
C THR A 323 -11.01 21.38 -17.81
N PHE A 324 -10.15 20.41 -17.51
CA PHE A 324 -9.85 20.10 -16.12
C PHE A 324 -9.00 21.22 -15.49
N GLY A 325 -9.27 21.49 -14.22
CA GLY A 325 -8.61 22.47 -13.36
C GLY A 325 -7.65 21.79 -12.38
N LYS A 326 -7.60 22.31 -11.14
CA LYS A 326 -6.73 21.78 -10.08
C LYS A 326 -7.33 20.56 -9.37
N ILE A 327 -6.45 19.77 -8.77
CA ILE A 327 -6.77 18.62 -7.92
C ILE A 327 -6.79 19.10 -6.47
N ASP A 328 -7.99 19.15 -5.89
CA ASP A 328 -8.19 19.57 -4.49
C ASP A 328 -7.92 18.42 -3.52
N HIS A 329 -8.10 17.18 -3.97
CA HIS A 329 -7.93 16.01 -3.13
C HIS A 329 -7.24 14.88 -3.87
N PHE A 330 -6.27 14.24 -3.22
CA PHE A 330 -5.62 13.03 -3.71
C PHE A 330 -5.33 12.09 -2.53
N GLU A 331 -5.92 10.91 -2.57
CA GLU A 331 -5.82 9.89 -1.54
C GLU A 331 -5.29 8.60 -2.14
N VAL A 332 -4.27 8.02 -1.50
CA VAL A 332 -3.86 6.63 -1.73
C VAL A 332 -4.68 5.75 -0.82
N MET A 333 -5.67 5.08 -1.40
CA MET A 333 -6.74 4.42 -0.66
C MET A 333 -6.22 3.21 0.11
N CYS A 334 -6.89 2.90 1.22
CA CYS A 334 -6.60 1.71 1.97
C CYS A 334 -7.05 0.45 1.24
N ASN A 335 -6.23 -0.59 1.27
CA ASN A 335 -6.68 -1.90 0.86
C ASN A 335 -7.78 -2.41 1.81
N LEU A 336 -8.67 -3.25 1.28
CA LEU A 336 -9.74 -3.86 2.07
C LEU A 336 -9.16 -4.63 3.27
N VAL A 337 -8.04 -5.32 3.07
CA VAL A 337 -7.22 -5.90 4.13
C VAL A 337 -5.92 -5.08 4.25
N PRO A 338 -5.67 -4.44 5.41
CA PRO A 338 -4.46 -3.66 5.63
C PRO A 338 -3.18 -4.48 5.42
N ARG A 339 -2.19 -3.86 4.77
CA ARG A 339 -0.84 -4.43 4.64
C ARG A 339 -0.08 -4.19 5.93
N VAL A 340 0.61 -5.21 6.43
CA VAL A 340 1.43 -5.12 7.65
C VAL A 340 2.74 -4.41 7.31
N GLU A 341 3.14 -3.39 8.07
CA GLU A 341 4.36 -2.59 7.80
C GLU A 341 5.59 -3.48 7.54
N LYS A 342 5.78 -4.51 8.38
CA LYS A 342 6.91 -5.45 8.26
C LYS A 342 6.94 -6.18 6.90
N GLU A 343 5.78 -6.52 6.34
CA GLU A 343 5.68 -7.18 5.03
C GLU A 343 6.02 -6.21 3.89
N VAL A 344 5.55 -4.95 4.01
CA VAL A 344 5.89 -3.89 3.05
C VAL A 344 7.40 -3.63 3.06
N MET A 345 8.01 -3.51 4.24
CA MET A 345 9.47 -3.37 4.39
C MET A 345 10.22 -4.55 3.80
N ALA A 346 9.78 -5.78 4.06
CA ALA A 346 10.40 -6.99 3.51
C ALA A 346 10.29 -7.06 1.98
N LYS A 347 9.20 -6.52 1.41
CA LYS A 347 9.05 -6.40 -0.05
C LYS A 347 9.99 -5.35 -0.63
N HIS A 348 10.03 -4.15 -0.05
CA HIS A 348 10.88 -3.06 -0.53
C HIS A 348 12.37 -3.38 -0.42
N SER A 349 12.78 -3.97 0.70
CA SER A 349 14.19 -4.35 0.93
C SER A 349 14.73 -5.34 -0.10
N ARG A 350 13.88 -6.24 -0.64
CA ARG A 350 14.27 -7.20 -1.68
C ARG A 350 14.64 -6.52 -3.00
N VAL A 351 13.92 -5.47 -3.38
CA VAL A 351 14.15 -4.78 -4.65
C VAL A 351 15.13 -3.62 -4.56
N TYR A 352 15.37 -3.07 -3.36
CA TYR A 352 16.15 -1.84 -3.21
C TYR A 352 17.59 -1.99 -3.71
N LYS A 353 18.18 -3.20 -3.58
CA LYS A 353 19.47 -3.54 -4.18
C LYS A 353 19.44 -3.40 -5.71
N ASP A 354 18.41 -3.94 -6.34
CA ASP A 354 18.22 -3.89 -7.80
C ASP A 354 18.01 -2.44 -8.27
N LEU A 355 17.39 -1.59 -7.44
CA LEU A 355 17.25 -0.14 -7.71
C LEU A 355 18.61 0.56 -7.80
N ILE A 356 19.44 0.38 -6.78
CA ILE A 356 20.80 0.96 -6.75
C ILE A 356 21.60 0.46 -7.95
N VAL A 357 21.57 -0.85 -8.18
CA VAL A 357 22.29 -1.50 -9.27
C VAL A 357 21.88 -0.93 -10.64
N ARG A 358 20.58 -0.78 -10.93
CA ARG A 358 20.13 -0.24 -12.21
C ARG A 358 20.58 1.21 -12.44
N ARG A 359 20.58 2.05 -11.39
CA ARG A 359 21.09 3.42 -11.49
C ARG A 359 22.57 3.46 -11.83
N LEU A 360 23.36 2.58 -11.20
CA LEU A 360 24.76 2.39 -11.53
C LEU A 360 24.94 1.82 -12.94
N ASP A 361 24.12 0.87 -13.38
CA ASP A 361 24.13 0.34 -14.75
C ASP A 361 23.92 1.41 -15.80
N LYS A 362 22.93 2.29 -15.58
CA LYS A 362 22.68 3.43 -16.48
C LYS A 362 23.92 4.33 -16.58
N LEU A 363 24.54 4.66 -15.45
CA LEU A 363 25.76 5.46 -15.42
C LEU A 363 26.92 4.78 -16.17
N MET A 364 27.13 3.48 -15.96
CA MET A 364 28.17 2.69 -16.61
C MET A 364 27.94 2.53 -18.12
N ALA A 365 26.68 2.42 -18.55
CA ALA A 365 26.33 2.26 -19.96
C ALA A 365 26.50 3.57 -20.76
N THR A 366 26.20 4.72 -20.15
CA THR A 366 26.28 6.00 -20.85
C THR A 366 27.65 6.66 -20.74
N THR A 367 28.29 6.59 -19.58
CA THR A 367 29.48 7.37 -19.24
C THR A 367 30.34 6.68 -18.17
N PRO A 368 30.95 5.50 -18.46
CA PRO A 368 31.66 4.69 -17.47
C PRO A 368 32.91 5.37 -16.86
N GLU A 369 33.54 6.28 -17.59
CA GLU A 369 34.64 7.13 -17.13
C GLU A 369 34.21 8.24 -16.16
N LEU A 370 32.90 8.55 -16.10
CA LEU A 370 32.31 9.56 -15.23
C LEU A 370 31.71 8.94 -13.96
N TRP A 371 32.34 7.88 -13.44
CA TRP A 371 31.84 7.18 -12.25
C TRP A 371 31.64 8.09 -11.03
N TYR A 372 32.39 9.19 -10.95
CA TYR A 372 32.25 10.20 -9.91
C TYR A 372 30.88 10.89 -9.89
N LYS A 373 30.06 10.70 -10.93
CA LYS A 373 28.64 11.11 -10.99
C LYS A 373 27.66 10.11 -10.35
N PHE A 374 28.16 9.07 -9.68
CA PHE A 374 27.30 8.15 -8.96
C PHE A 374 26.39 8.82 -7.91
N PRO A 375 26.77 9.92 -7.22
CA PRO A 375 25.86 10.58 -6.30
C PRO A 375 24.63 11.13 -7.02
N ASP A 376 24.81 11.78 -8.18
CA ASP A 376 23.69 12.26 -9.01
C ASP A 376 22.80 11.11 -9.47
N ALA A 377 23.40 10.02 -9.95
CA ALA A 377 22.67 8.83 -10.37
C ALA A 377 21.79 8.19 -9.28
N LEU A 378 22.09 8.42 -7.99
CA LEU A 378 21.37 7.86 -6.84
C LEU A 378 20.53 8.91 -6.10
N THR A 379 20.43 10.14 -6.61
CA THR A 379 19.81 11.26 -5.87
C THR A 379 18.35 11.02 -5.51
N ASP A 380 17.61 10.32 -6.36
CA ASP A 380 16.22 9.94 -6.14
C ASP A 380 16.04 8.90 -5.00
N LEU A 381 17.11 8.20 -4.61
CA LEU A 381 17.13 7.25 -3.49
C LEU A 381 17.52 7.90 -2.16
N PHE A 382 18.04 9.13 -2.17
CA PHE A 382 18.43 9.82 -0.93
C PHE A 382 17.23 10.29 -0.10
N GLY A 383 17.48 10.41 1.20
CA GLY A 383 16.50 10.91 2.16
C GLY A 383 16.30 12.43 2.10
N PRO A 384 15.18 12.95 2.60
CA PRO A 384 14.90 14.38 2.62
C PRO A 384 15.84 15.18 3.54
N LYS A 385 16.45 14.51 4.53
CA LYS A 385 17.44 15.10 5.45
C LYS A 385 18.86 15.13 4.89
N GLY A 386 19.02 14.77 3.61
CA GLY A 386 20.32 14.60 2.96
C GLY A 386 20.90 13.19 3.15
N PHE A 387 22.14 13.03 2.72
CA PHE A 387 22.90 11.80 2.80
C PHE A 387 24.33 12.11 3.27
N SER A 388 25.03 11.08 3.72
CA SER A 388 26.47 11.16 4.00
C SER A 388 27.23 10.14 3.16
N ILE A 389 28.43 10.49 2.72
CA ILE A 389 29.34 9.55 2.06
C ILE A 389 30.63 9.48 2.87
N ASP A 390 31.01 8.28 3.27
CA ASP A 390 32.32 8.00 3.84
C ASP A 390 33.15 7.29 2.80
N SER A 391 34.40 7.75 2.58
CA SER A 391 35.33 7.02 1.73
C SER A 391 36.56 6.59 2.51
N CYS A 392 36.80 5.28 2.52
CA CYS A 392 37.98 4.67 3.12
C CYS A 392 39.28 5.20 2.48
N GLU A 393 39.29 5.41 1.16
CA GLU A 393 40.49 5.87 0.44
C GLU A 393 40.79 7.35 0.63
N LEU A 394 39.76 8.13 0.89
CA LEU A 394 39.87 9.58 1.00
C LEU A 394 39.99 10.03 2.45
N GLY A 395 39.68 9.15 3.42
CA GLY A 395 39.78 9.45 4.85
C GLY A 395 38.82 10.57 5.28
N THR A 396 37.77 10.80 4.50
CA THR A 396 36.84 11.93 4.64
C THR A 396 35.40 11.45 4.64
N THR A 397 34.60 12.13 5.45
CA THR A 397 33.13 12.04 5.47
C THR A 397 32.57 13.32 4.86
N TRP A 398 31.72 13.20 3.85
CA TRP A 398 30.98 14.32 3.29
C TRP A 398 29.52 14.24 3.72
N ASN A 399 29.01 15.34 4.28
CA ASN A 399 27.63 15.48 4.75
C ASN A 399 26.88 16.56 3.95
N GLU A 400 27.18 16.68 2.66
CA GLU A 400 26.84 17.86 1.84
C GLU A 400 26.04 17.49 0.59
N THR A 401 25.79 18.46 -0.29
CA THR A 401 25.00 18.28 -1.51
C THR A 401 25.72 17.37 -2.51
N VAL A 402 24.92 16.79 -3.42
CA VAL A 402 25.38 15.96 -4.55
C VAL A 402 26.52 16.63 -5.32
N GLU A 403 26.36 17.91 -5.66
CA GLU A 403 27.33 18.68 -6.45
C GLU A 403 28.71 18.77 -5.81
N ILE A 404 28.77 18.91 -4.48
CA ILE A 404 30.04 19.01 -3.76
C ILE A 404 30.72 17.63 -3.73
N ALA A 405 29.96 16.57 -3.44
CA ALA A 405 30.47 15.21 -3.49
C ALA A 405 31.06 14.88 -4.88
N GLU A 406 30.32 15.18 -5.96
CA GLU A 406 30.79 14.95 -7.33
C GLU A 406 32.10 15.69 -7.66
N ARG A 407 32.23 16.94 -7.23
CA ARG A 407 33.43 17.76 -7.46
C ARG A 407 34.67 17.14 -6.82
N GLU A 408 34.54 16.68 -5.58
CA GLU A 408 35.63 16.03 -4.84
C GLU A 408 36.03 14.70 -5.49
N PHE A 409 35.04 13.88 -5.87
CA PHE A 409 35.31 12.63 -6.59
C PHE A 409 35.94 12.89 -7.96
N TRP A 410 35.51 13.93 -8.68
CA TRP A 410 36.11 14.32 -9.96
C TRP A 410 37.58 14.73 -9.81
N ALA A 411 37.90 15.55 -8.80
CA ALA A 411 39.27 16.01 -8.56
C ALA A 411 40.23 14.83 -8.33
N LYS A 412 39.75 13.77 -7.66
CA LYS A 412 40.48 12.52 -7.46
C LYS A 412 40.53 11.65 -8.72
N ASN A 413 39.43 11.55 -9.46
CA ASN A 413 39.38 10.80 -10.72
C ASN A 413 40.32 11.39 -11.78
N LYS A 414 40.52 12.72 -11.77
CA LYS A 414 41.48 13.38 -12.67
C LYS A 414 42.90 12.81 -12.56
N MET A 415 43.27 12.28 -11.39
CA MET A 415 44.58 11.67 -11.15
C MET A 415 44.63 10.18 -11.54
N SER A 416 43.52 9.44 -11.43
CA SER A 416 43.49 7.99 -11.68
C SER A 416 42.95 7.59 -13.06
N ASN A 417 42.17 8.48 -13.70
CA ASN A 417 41.38 8.26 -14.91
C ASN A 417 40.67 6.89 -14.92
N GLY A 418 40.05 6.54 -13.79
CA GLY A 418 39.46 5.23 -13.55
C GLY A 418 38.07 5.09 -14.16
N LYS A 419 37.65 3.85 -14.41
CA LYS A 419 36.29 3.52 -14.84
C LYS A 419 35.70 2.39 -13.99
N ILE A 420 34.39 2.44 -13.75
CA ILE A 420 33.68 1.28 -13.18
C ILE A 420 33.46 0.26 -14.31
N GLU A 421 33.79 -1.01 -14.05
CA GLU A 421 33.65 -2.10 -15.01
C GLU A 421 32.46 -3.02 -14.73
N GLY A 422 31.94 -3.02 -13.50
CA GLY A 422 30.78 -3.82 -13.11
C GLY A 422 30.64 -3.96 -11.59
N TYR A 423 29.79 -4.89 -11.16
CA TYR A 423 29.55 -5.18 -9.74
C TYR A 423 29.31 -6.67 -9.48
N GLY A 424 29.49 -7.11 -8.23
CA GLY A 424 29.23 -8.48 -7.78
C GLY A 424 27.77 -8.70 -7.38
N LEU A 425 27.08 -9.66 -8.00
CA LEU A 425 25.69 -10.03 -7.69
C LEU A 425 25.55 -11.09 -6.58
N ASN A 426 26.51 -12.00 -6.45
CA ASN A 426 26.35 -13.30 -5.78
C ASN A 426 27.00 -13.44 -4.40
N VAL A 427 27.32 -12.35 -3.70
CA VAL A 427 27.84 -12.49 -2.32
C VAL A 427 26.66 -12.74 -1.39
N HIS A 428 26.51 -14.00 -0.96
CA HIS A 428 25.64 -14.40 0.15
C HIS A 428 25.78 -13.38 1.28
N GLU A 429 24.66 -12.78 1.70
CA GLU A 429 24.56 -11.65 2.67
C GLU A 429 24.71 -10.22 2.11
N SER A 430 24.24 -9.93 0.89
CA SER A 430 24.19 -8.55 0.37
C SER A 430 23.17 -7.62 1.05
N VAL A 431 22.30 -8.13 1.92
CA VAL A 431 21.24 -7.35 2.59
C VAL A 431 21.19 -7.79 4.05
N SER A 432 21.30 -6.83 5.00
CA SER A 432 21.14 -7.13 6.43
C SER A 432 19.69 -7.50 6.77
N SER A 433 19.45 -7.98 7.98
CA SER A 433 18.10 -8.21 8.50
C SER A 433 17.20 -7.00 8.29
N VAL A 434 15.99 -7.24 7.77
CA VAL A 434 14.98 -6.19 7.50
C VAL A 434 14.52 -5.58 8.82
N ALA A 435 14.81 -4.30 8.98
CA ALA A 435 14.43 -3.50 10.15
C ALA A 435 14.32 -2.03 9.73
N VAL A 436 13.90 -1.15 10.66
CA VAL A 436 13.77 0.29 10.42
C VAL A 436 15.08 0.89 9.91
N LYS A 437 16.21 0.33 10.36
CA LYS A 437 17.53 0.59 9.80
C LYS A 437 18.10 -0.70 9.28
N MET A 438 18.58 -0.67 8.04
CA MET A 438 19.20 -1.82 7.40
C MET A 438 20.37 -1.35 6.53
N SER A 439 21.13 -2.30 6.01
CA SER A 439 22.19 -1.99 5.06
C SER A 439 22.25 -2.98 3.91
N ILE A 440 22.64 -2.48 2.74
CA ILE A 440 22.88 -3.26 1.53
C ILE A 440 24.35 -3.14 1.17
N ILE A 441 24.97 -4.25 0.82
CA ILE A 441 26.37 -4.33 0.39
C ILE A 441 26.42 -4.67 -1.10
N ILE A 442 27.16 -3.88 -1.86
CA ILE A 442 27.41 -4.08 -3.28
C ILE A 442 28.93 -3.99 -3.50
N HIS A 443 29.51 -5.00 -4.14
CA HIS A 443 30.92 -4.97 -4.53
C HIS A 443 31.06 -4.32 -5.90
N ILE A 444 31.74 -3.18 -5.97
CA ILE A 444 31.99 -2.44 -7.22
C ILE A 444 33.38 -2.79 -7.73
N LYS A 445 33.47 -3.12 -9.03
CA LYS A 445 34.75 -3.36 -9.71
C LYS A 445 35.12 -2.14 -10.53
N TRP A 446 36.32 -1.62 -10.35
CA TRP A 446 36.85 -0.53 -11.16
C TRP A 446 38.28 -0.79 -11.64
N THR A 447 38.66 -0.14 -12.75
CA THR A 447 40.01 -0.21 -13.32
C THR A 447 40.60 1.20 -13.42
N PRO A 448 41.71 1.51 -12.71
CA PRO A 448 42.53 2.69 -12.95
C PRO A 448 43.46 2.46 -14.16
N LEU A 449 44.06 3.54 -14.69
CA LEU A 449 44.80 3.48 -15.96
C LEU A 449 46.20 2.81 -15.86
N GLU A 450 46.84 2.77 -14.69
CA GLU A 450 48.11 2.05 -14.48
C GLU A 450 47.90 0.53 -14.38
N PRO A 451 48.87 -0.29 -14.85
CA PRO A 451 48.62 -1.39 -15.77
C PRO A 451 47.67 -2.46 -15.20
N LEU A 452 46.49 -2.60 -15.82
CA LEU A 452 45.62 -3.81 -15.78
C LEU A 452 45.20 -4.35 -14.39
N ILE A 453 45.45 -3.64 -13.29
CA ILE A 453 45.00 -4.07 -11.96
C ILE A 453 43.52 -3.71 -11.80
N ARG A 454 42.67 -4.73 -11.82
CA ARG A 454 41.26 -4.60 -11.45
C ARG A 454 41.14 -4.58 -9.93
N HIS A 455 40.42 -3.59 -9.41
CA HIS A 455 40.14 -3.50 -7.99
C HIS A 455 38.70 -3.89 -7.67
N ASP A 456 38.50 -4.42 -6.47
CA ASP A 456 37.19 -4.53 -5.82
C ASP A 456 37.08 -3.45 -4.74
N SER A 457 35.92 -2.82 -4.64
CA SER A 457 35.55 -1.94 -3.54
C SER A 457 34.16 -2.33 -3.02
N MET A 458 34.10 -2.71 -1.75
CA MET A 458 32.83 -2.98 -1.07
C MET A 458 32.12 -1.65 -0.74
N TRP A 459 30.98 -1.41 -1.36
CA TRP A 459 30.13 -0.25 -1.07
C TRP A 459 28.96 -0.68 -0.19
N LYS A 460 28.78 0.02 0.93
CA LYS A 460 27.71 -0.26 1.90
C LYS A 460 26.74 0.91 1.98
N PHE A 461 25.49 0.64 1.65
CA PHE A 461 24.38 1.59 1.67
C PHE A 461 23.60 1.39 2.95
N TYR A 462 23.47 2.43 3.77
CA TYR A 462 22.63 2.44 4.96
C TYR A 462 21.28 3.02 4.60
N LEU A 463 20.23 2.25 4.89
CA LEU A 463 18.86 2.60 4.58
C LEU A 463 18.08 2.83 5.88
N GLU A 464 17.20 3.81 5.85
CA GLU A 464 16.25 4.09 6.92
C GLU A 464 14.82 4.06 6.38
N TRP A 465 13.93 3.40 7.11
CA TRP A 465 12.51 3.32 6.79
C TRP A 465 11.81 4.60 7.20
N ASP A 466 11.22 5.29 6.24
CA ASP A 466 10.31 6.39 6.51
C ASP A 466 8.93 5.82 6.81
N LYS A 467 8.51 5.87 8.08
CA LYS A 467 7.20 5.39 8.51
C LYS A 467 6.04 6.17 7.94
N ASN A 468 6.23 7.45 7.64
CA ASN A 468 5.16 8.32 7.14
C ASN A 468 4.96 8.16 5.63
N LEU A 469 6.03 7.83 4.91
CA LEU A 469 5.96 7.59 3.46
C LEU A 469 5.89 6.11 3.09
N GLN A 470 6.24 5.20 4.00
CA GLN A 470 6.33 3.76 3.80
C GLN A 470 7.33 3.39 2.68
N PHE A 471 8.52 4.01 2.71
CA PHE A 471 9.63 3.74 1.79
C PHE A 471 10.98 3.76 2.51
N PHE A 472 11.93 2.98 2.01
CA PHE A 472 13.34 3.15 2.39
C PHE A 472 13.95 4.35 1.68
N HIS A 473 14.90 5.00 2.35
CA HIS A 473 15.79 5.97 1.74
C HIS A 473 17.23 5.75 2.20
N THR A 474 18.18 6.10 1.35
CA THR A 474 19.61 6.01 1.65
C THR A 474 20.02 7.22 2.48
N THR A 475 20.54 6.98 3.69
CA THR A 475 21.03 8.02 4.61
C THR A 475 22.55 8.12 4.62
N LYS A 476 23.23 7.02 4.31
CA LYS A 476 24.69 6.97 4.28
C LYS A 476 25.20 5.96 3.27
N ILE A 477 26.30 6.29 2.61
CA ILE A 477 27.07 5.38 1.77
C ILE A 477 28.48 5.29 2.34
N PHE A 478 28.98 4.08 2.53
CA PHE A 478 30.38 3.83 2.86
C PHE A 478 31.06 3.17 1.66
N LEU A 479 32.09 3.82 1.13
CA LEU A 479 32.92 3.34 0.04
C LEU A 479 34.17 2.67 0.65
N GLY A 480 34.24 1.35 0.56
CA GLY A 480 35.35 0.55 1.07
C GLY A 480 36.65 0.79 0.31
N CYS A 481 37.79 0.55 0.97
CA CYS A 481 39.10 0.62 0.34
C CYS A 481 39.23 -0.44 -0.77
N ARG A 482 40.08 -0.17 -1.76
CA ARG A 482 40.45 -1.18 -2.77
C ARG A 482 41.03 -2.43 -2.12
N SER A 483 40.54 -3.59 -2.53
CA SER A 483 41.26 -4.85 -2.42
C SER A 483 41.72 -5.31 -3.81
N GLU A 484 42.91 -5.91 -3.86
CA GLU A 484 43.38 -6.64 -5.03
C GLU A 484 42.75 -8.05 -5.00
N GLU A 485 41.98 -8.42 -6.02
CA GLU A 485 41.37 -9.75 -6.09
C GLU A 485 41.91 -10.58 -7.26
N GLY A 486 42.28 -11.83 -6.95
CA GLY A 486 42.55 -12.90 -7.89
C GLY A 486 41.27 -13.41 -8.58
N LYS A 487 41.45 -14.05 -9.74
CA LYS A 487 40.45 -14.49 -10.73
C LYS A 487 39.17 -15.10 -10.12
N THR A 488 38.12 -14.32 -9.86
CA THR A 488 36.73 -14.79 -9.69
C THR A 488 35.94 -14.59 -10.99
N ALA A 489 34.88 -15.37 -11.21
CA ALA A 489 34.01 -15.18 -12.39
C ALA A 489 33.11 -13.95 -12.17
N TYR A 490 32.99 -13.07 -13.17
CA TYR A 490 32.27 -11.79 -13.07
C TYR A 490 31.29 -11.60 -14.22
N PHE A 491 30.29 -10.74 -14.02
CA PHE A 491 29.40 -10.27 -15.07
C PHE A 491 29.96 -8.98 -15.69
N ARG A 492 30.20 -9.01 -17.00
CA ARG A 492 30.42 -7.83 -17.85
C ARG A 492 29.30 -7.84 -18.88
N PHE A 493 28.44 -6.84 -18.92
CA PHE A 493 27.46 -6.73 -20.00
C PHE A 493 28.20 -6.43 -21.32
N ARG A 494 28.61 -7.48 -22.04
CA ARG A 494 28.71 -7.43 -23.50
C ARG A 494 27.44 -8.08 -24.03
N THR A 495 26.50 -7.23 -24.45
CA THR A 495 25.35 -7.56 -25.30
C THR A 495 24.44 -8.69 -24.82
N GLU A 496 23.53 -8.41 -23.87
CA GLU A 496 22.29 -9.20 -23.70
C GLU A 496 21.01 -8.35 -23.68
N PHE A 497 21.07 -7.09 -24.13
CA PHE A 497 19.88 -6.38 -24.62
C PHE A 497 19.72 -6.60 -26.14
N CYS A 498 19.52 -7.84 -26.54
CA CYS A 498 19.01 -8.20 -27.87
C CYS A 498 18.17 -9.48 -27.79
N ARG A 499 17.12 -9.45 -26.96
CA ARG A 499 15.94 -10.34 -27.10
C ARG A 499 14.76 -9.64 -27.80
N TYR A 500 14.99 -8.48 -28.42
CA TYR A 500 14.02 -7.83 -29.30
C TYR A 500 14.42 -8.00 -30.77
N LYS A 501 13.43 -8.35 -31.59
CA LYS A 501 13.49 -8.90 -32.95
C LYS A 501 14.09 -8.00 -34.05
N HIS A 502 14.85 -6.94 -33.72
CA HIS A 502 15.27 -5.91 -34.68
C HIS A 502 16.70 -5.35 -34.50
N CYS A 503 17.71 -6.20 -34.30
CA CYS A 503 19.11 -5.75 -34.48
C CYS A 503 19.88 -6.74 -35.36
N GLY A 504 20.05 -6.39 -36.63
CA GLY A 504 20.96 -7.06 -37.54
C GLY A 504 22.37 -6.48 -37.41
N ALA A 505 23.28 -7.18 -36.76
CA ALA A 505 24.72 -6.98 -36.96
C ALA A 505 25.50 -8.26 -36.60
N LYS A 506 26.39 -8.66 -37.51
CA LYS A 506 27.19 -9.89 -37.46
C LYS A 506 28.21 -9.86 -36.31
N VAL A 507 28.20 -10.89 -35.48
CA VAL A 507 29.20 -11.15 -34.43
C VAL A 507 30.52 -11.59 -35.07
N LYS A 508 31.63 -10.97 -34.67
CA LYS A 508 33.00 -11.43 -34.99
C LYS A 508 33.61 -11.98 -33.70
N VAL A 509 33.81 -13.29 -33.64
CA VAL A 509 34.51 -13.98 -32.55
C VAL A 509 36.00 -13.68 -32.68
N VAL A 510 36.63 -13.18 -31.62
CA VAL A 510 38.11 -13.13 -31.51
C VAL A 510 38.52 -14.33 -30.66
N PRO A 511 39.39 -15.24 -31.14
CA PRO A 511 39.80 -16.40 -30.36
C PRO A 511 40.74 -16.01 -29.22
N ASP A 512 40.65 -16.76 -28.12
CA ASP A 512 41.56 -16.73 -26.99
C ASP A 512 43.02 -16.79 -27.44
N LEU A 513 43.82 -15.83 -26.97
CA LEU A 513 45.28 -15.98 -26.96
C LEU A 513 45.64 -16.81 -25.73
N LYS A 514 46.13 -18.02 -25.98
CA LYS A 514 46.92 -18.80 -25.03
C LYS A 514 48.33 -18.21 -24.94
N ASP A 515 48.80 -18.21 -23.70
CA ASP A 515 50.15 -17.92 -23.16
C ASP A 515 50.59 -16.45 -23.09
#